data_AF-A0A1H7WJH3-F1
#
_entry.id   AF-A0A1H7WJH3-F1
#
_cell.length_a   1.000
_cell.length_b   1.000
_cell.length_c   1.000
_cell.angle_alpha   90.00
_cell.angle_beta   90.00
_cell.angle_gamma   90.00
#
_symmetry.space_group_name_H-M   'P 1'
#
loop_
_entity.id
_entity.type
_entity.pdbx_description
1 polymer ?
#
loop_
_entity_poly.entity_id
_entity_poly.type
_entity_poly.pdbx_seq_one_letter_code
_entity_poly.pdbx_strand_id
1 'polypeptide(L)'
;MNEKDVIMAASGRDELGSGKSLLRLEAKRAVKYKDSETDRDIFLEDKVVNVYIGNRFTTVDIEFDDEYDVDFIGMRAMLYDFSEAANSLDPESGEIPFLLLTLMPKECMGEYFVCGMDPAWSLVASKPLGKEDTVRFIFDNNFIGAFEVDEDLIEKEEGETEIV
;
A
#
# COMPACT_ATOMS: atom_id res chain seq x y z
N MET A 1 -2.17 17.20 -11.29
CA MET A 1 -1.02 16.42 -11.83
C MET A 1 -1.56 15.26 -12.68
N ASN A 2 -0.88 14.74 -13.71
CA ASN A 2 -1.39 13.54 -14.39
C ASN A 2 -0.99 12.26 -13.63
N GLU A 3 -1.68 11.15 -13.83
CA GLU A 3 -1.46 9.89 -13.10
C GLU A 3 -0.02 9.38 -13.18
N LYS A 4 0.61 9.46 -14.36
CA LYS A 4 1.99 9.02 -14.55
C LYS A 4 2.95 9.84 -13.71
N ASP A 5 2.74 11.15 -13.62
CA ASP A 5 3.57 12.05 -12.82
C ASP A 5 3.47 11.72 -11.33
N VAL A 6 2.25 11.43 -10.83
CA VAL A 6 2.04 11.01 -9.42
C VAL A 6 2.75 9.68 -9.14
N ILE A 7 2.65 8.70 -10.04
CA ILE A 7 3.33 7.41 -9.88
C ILE A 7 4.85 7.58 -9.90
N MET A 8 5.38 8.45 -10.77
CA MET A 8 6.82 8.76 -10.79
C MET A 8 7.27 9.48 -9.52
N ALA A 9 6.43 10.37 -8.96
CA ALA A 9 6.70 11.01 -7.69
C ALA A 9 6.72 10.00 -6.53
N ALA A 10 5.89 8.95 -6.60
CA ALA A 10 5.85 7.89 -5.60
C ALA A 10 7.06 6.93 -5.66
N SER A 11 7.75 6.86 -6.80
CA SER A 11 8.71 5.80 -7.10
C SER A 11 10.16 6.25 -6.95
N GLY A 12 10.94 5.47 -6.19
CA GLY A 12 12.39 5.53 -6.09
C GLY A 12 12.89 6.26 -4.83
N ARG A 13 14.10 6.80 -4.95
CA ARG A 13 14.82 7.51 -3.89
C ARG A 13 14.86 9.02 -4.15
N ASP A 14 14.80 9.82 -3.10
CA ASP A 14 15.04 11.26 -3.13
C ASP A 14 16.54 11.59 -3.27
N GLU A 15 16.87 12.89 -3.26
CA GLU A 15 18.25 13.38 -3.39
C GLU A 15 19.18 12.96 -2.23
N LEU A 16 18.60 12.59 -1.08
CA LEU A 16 19.31 12.14 0.11
C LEU A 16 19.44 10.61 0.17
N GLY A 17 18.84 9.90 -0.80
CA GLY A 17 18.83 8.45 -0.88
C GLY A 17 17.68 7.79 -0.11
N SER A 18 16.77 8.57 0.48
CA SER A 18 15.61 8.07 1.23
C SER A 18 14.44 7.75 0.29
N GLY A 19 13.51 6.89 0.72
CA GLY A 19 12.29 6.60 -0.04
C GLY A 19 11.45 7.85 -0.30
N LYS A 20 10.93 8.00 -1.53
CA LYS A 20 10.10 9.14 -1.94
C LYS A 20 8.66 9.13 -1.42
N SER A 21 8.22 8.01 -0.84
CA SER A 21 6.83 7.84 -0.40
C SER A 21 6.71 7.46 1.05
N LEU A 22 5.63 7.94 1.67
CA LEU A 22 5.02 7.29 2.82
C LEU A 22 4.13 6.17 2.31
N LEU A 23 4.10 5.06 3.02
CA LEU A 23 3.37 3.88 2.63
C LEU A 23 2.43 3.43 3.73
N ARG A 24 1.20 3.10 3.37
CA ARG A 24 0.26 2.43 4.26
C ARG A 24 -0.24 1.16 3.60
N LEU A 25 -0.11 0.04 4.31
CA LEU A 25 -0.72 -1.23 3.94
C LEU A 25 -1.80 -1.55 4.97
N GLU A 26 -3.03 -1.80 4.51
CA GLU A 26 -4.15 -2.16 5.36
C GLU A 26 -4.69 -3.54 4.96
N ALA A 27 -4.88 -4.41 5.94
CA ALA A 27 -5.70 -5.61 5.82
C ALA A 27 -7.11 -5.27 6.30
N LYS A 28 -8.09 -5.38 5.41
CA LYS A 28 -9.48 -5.00 5.66
C LYS A 28 -10.43 -6.16 5.40
N ARG A 29 -11.61 -6.06 6.01
CA ARG A 29 -12.77 -6.91 5.73
C ARG A 29 -13.96 -6.06 5.34
N ALA A 30 -14.49 -6.30 4.15
CA ALA A 30 -15.78 -5.76 3.74
C ALA A 30 -16.90 -6.70 4.19
N VAL A 31 -17.91 -6.15 4.86
CA VAL A 31 -19.14 -6.87 5.22
C VAL A 31 -20.29 -6.28 4.42
N LYS A 32 -21.12 -7.14 3.83
CA LYS A 32 -22.25 -6.72 3.00
C LYS A 32 -23.12 -5.69 3.73
N TYR A 33 -23.31 -4.51 3.13
CA TYR A 33 -24.09 -3.38 3.65
C TYR A 33 -23.53 -2.66 4.89
N LYS A 34 -22.24 -2.82 5.18
CA LYS A 34 -21.52 -2.05 6.19
C LYS A 34 -20.24 -1.47 5.60
N ASP A 35 -19.69 -0.49 6.30
CA ASP A 35 -18.35 0.00 6.02
C ASP A 35 -17.31 -1.10 6.27
N SER A 36 -16.19 -1.03 5.57
CA SER A 36 -15.10 -1.98 5.77
C SER A 36 -14.42 -1.76 7.11
N GLU A 37 -14.10 -2.85 7.81
CA GLU A 37 -13.32 -2.81 9.05
C GLU A 37 -11.84 -3.06 8.74
N THR A 38 -10.95 -2.26 9.33
CA THR A 38 -9.50 -2.49 9.26
C THR A 38 -9.09 -3.44 10.37
N ASP A 39 -8.59 -4.63 10.01
CA ASP A 39 -8.10 -5.62 10.97
C ASP A 39 -6.71 -5.26 11.48
N ARG A 40 -5.87 -4.77 10.57
CA ARG A 40 -4.48 -4.43 10.85
C ARG A 40 -3.96 -3.48 9.78
N ASP A 41 -3.10 -2.56 10.17
CA ASP A 41 -2.37 -1.71 9.25
C ASP A 41 -0.89 -1.59 9.63
N ILE A 42 -0.10 -1.26 8.62
CA ILE A 42 1.32 -0.93 8.73
C ILE A 42 1.53 0.38 8.01
N PHE A 43 2.23 1.28 8.68
CA PHE A 43 2.67 2.55 8.12
C PHE A 43 4.18 2.57 8.09
N LEU A 44 4.76 2.78 6.91
CA LEU A 44 6.19 2.82 6.69
C LEU A 44 6.61 4.19 6.16
N GLU A 45 7.71 4.68 6.71
CA GLU A 45 8.41 5.85 6.23
C GLU A 45 9.74 5.43 5.61
N ASP A 46 10.25 6.22 4.67
CA ASP A 46 11.61 6.12 4.12
C ASP A 46 11.99 4.83 3.37
N LYS A 47 11.10 3.84 3.26
CA LYS A 47 11.33 2.65 2.43
C LYS A 47 11.29 2.99 0.94
N VAL A 48 12.14 2.31 0.17
CA VAL A 48 12.22 2.56 -1.27
C VAL A 48 11.14 1.79 -1.98
N VAL A 49 10.25 2.53 -2.63
CA VAL A 49 9.15 1.96 -3.40
C VAL A 49 9.48 2.07 -4.88
N ASN A 50 9.44 0.98 -5.61
CA ASN A 50 9.62 0.99 -7.07
C ASN A 50 8.32 0.54 -7.74
N VAL A 51 7.73 1.43 -8.56
CA VAL A 51 6.50 1.14 -9.30
C VAL A 51 6.83 0.88 -10.77
N TYR A 52 6.46 -0.30 -11.26
CA TYR A 52 6.64 -0.67 -12.67
C TYR A 52 5.29 -0.97 -13.32
N ILE A 53 4.90 -0.13 -14.28
CA ILE A 53 3.65 -0.27 -15.02
C ILE A 53 3.91 -1.12 -16.27
N GLY A 54 3.36 -2.34 -16.29
CA GLY A 54 3.35 -3.20 -17.46
C GLY A 54 2.04 -3.07 -18.26
N ASN A 55 1.94 -3.83 -19.36
CA ASN A 55 0.76 -3.79 -20.24
C ASN A 55 -0.53 -4.29 -19.57
N ARG A 56 -0.42 -5.16 -18.56
CA ARG A 56 -1.56 -5.79 -17.87
C ARG A 56 -1.49 -5.64 -16.36
N PHE A 57 -0.28 -5.71 -15.82
CA PHE A 57 -0.03 -5.68 -14.39
C PHE A 57 0.90 -4.54 -14.06
N THR A 58 0.69 -3.98 -12.87
CA THR A 58 1.58 -3.03 -12.23
C THR A 58 2.19 -3.71 -11.02
N THR A 59 3.52 -3.63 -10.88
CA THR A 59 4.21 -4.15 -9.71
C THR A 59 4.69 -3.01 -8.84
N VAL A 60 4.51 -3.16 -7.53
CA VAL A 60 5.04 -2.24 -6.52
C VAL A 60 5.98 -3.04 -5.63
N ASP A 61 7.27 -2.73 -5.72
CA ASP A 61 8.32 -3.35 -4.91
C ASP A 61 8.67 -2.43 -3.74
N ILE A 62 8.56 -2.91 -2.52
CA ILE A 62 9.01 -2.22 -1.31
C ILE A 62 10.31 -2.85 -0.87
N GLU A 63 11.41 -2.15 -1.07
CA GLU A 63 12.76 -2.55 -0.69
C GLU A 63 13.05 -2.11 0.75
N PHE A 64 13.48 -3.07 1.57
CA PHE A 64 13.91 -2.87 2.95
C PHE A 64 15.45 -2.93 3.03
N ASP A 65 16.00 -2.55 4.18
CA ASP A 65 17.47 -2.46 4.32
C ASP A 65 18.14 -3.84 4.21
N ASP A 66 17.54 -4.85 4.84
CA ASP A 66 17.93 -6.26 4.77
C ASP A 66 16.80 -7.20 5.24
N GLU A 67 17.07 -8.51 5.25
CA GLU A 67 16.10 -9.53 5.68
C GLU A 67 15.73 -9.50 7.18
N TYR A 68 16.47 -8.73 7.99
CA TYR A 68 16.27 -8.57 9.43
C TYR A 68 15.61 -7.24 9.79
N ASP A 69 15.31 -6.40 8.79
CA ASP A 69 14.56 -5.17 8.96
C ASP A 69 13.23 -5.45 9.70
N VAL A 70 12.99 -4.71 10.78
CA VAL A 70 11.82 -4.92 11.64
C VAL A 70 10.51 -4.67 10.90
N ASP A 71 10.51 -3.73 9.96
CA ASP A 71 9.36 -3.40 9.14
C ASP A 71 9.11 -4.50 8.10
N PHE A 72 10.18 -5.08 7.54
CA PHE A 72 10.09 -6.24 6.64
C PHE A 72 9.49 -7.44 7.36
N ILE A 73 9.99 -7.76 8.55
CA ILE A 73 9.47 -8.86 9.38
C ILE A 73 8.01 -8.61 9.74
N GLY A 74 7.65 -7.37 10.12
CA GLY A 74 6.29 -6.98 10.46
C GLY A 74 5.32 -7.11 9.30
N MET A 75 5.69 -6.59 8.13
CA MET A 75 4.89 -6.68 6.90
C MET A 75 4.72 -8.12 6.44
N ARG A 76 5.81 -8.89 6.46
CA ARG A 76 5.78 -10.32 6.13
C ARG A 76 4.83 -11.10 7.05
N ALA A 77 4.88 -10.85 8.36
CA ALA A 77 3.98 -11.49 9.32
C ALA A 77 2.52 -11.14 9.03
N MET A 78 2.20 -9.84 8.82
CA MET A 78 0.86 -9.41 8.45
C MET A 78 0.35 -10.13 7.18
N LEU A 79 1.17 -10.24 6.14
CA LEU A 79 0.77 -10.85 4.88
C LEU A 79 0.50 -12.35 5.00
N TYR A 80 1.27 -13.07 5.83
CA TYR A 80 0.97 -14.47 6.15
C TYR A 80 -0.30 -14.62 6.96
N ASP A 81 -0.48 -13.81 8.02
CA ASP A 81 -1.67 -13.81 8.85
C ASP A 81 -2.93 -13.54 8.00
N PHE A 82 -2.87 -12.53 7.12
CA PHE A 82 -3.94 -12.21 6.17
C PHE A 82 -4.24 -13.39 5.24
N SER A 83 -3.21 -14.05 4.69
CA SER A 83 -3.40 -15.16 3.76
C SER A 83 -4.02 -16.38 4.45
N GLU A 84 -3.67 -16.66 5.70
CA GLU A 84 -4.29 -17.74 6.49
C GLU A 84 -5.75 -17.42 6.83
N ALA A 85 -6.03 -16.18 7.25
CA ALA A 85 -7.38 -15.70 7.53
C ALA A 85 -8.28 -15.76 6.27
N ALA A 86 -7.77 -15.25 5.14
CA ALA A 86 -8.51 -15.24 3.87
C ALA A 86 -8.86 -16.65 3.37
N ASN A 87 -7.97 -17.62 3.57
CA ASN A 87 -8.20 -19.00 3.17
C ASN A 87 -9.08 -19.81 4.15
N SER A 88 -9.38 -19.27 5.34
CA SER A 88 -10.20 -19.94 6.36
C SER A 88 -11.62 -19.36 6.48
N LEU A 89 -11.92 -18.31 5.71
CA LEU A 89 -13.22 -17.64 5.71
C LEU A 89 -14.33 -18.55 5.17
N ASP A 90 -15.45 -18.58 5.92
CA ASP A 90 -16.67 -19.25 5.50
C ASP A 90 -17.27 -18.52 4.29
N PRO A 91 -17.42 -19.17 3.11
CA PRO A 91 -18.03 -18.55 1.94
C PRO A 91 -19.45 -18.04 2.19
N GLU A 92 -20.17 -18.57 3.19
CA GLU A 92 -21.52 -18.14 3.53
C GLU A 92 -21.55 -16.89 4.43
N SER A 93 -20.42 -16.48 5.03
CA SER A 93 -20.33 -15.30 5.91
C SER A 93 -20.64 -13.97 5.21
N GLY A 94 -20.39 -13.90 3.89
CA GLY A 94 -20.49 -12.66 3.13
C GLY A 94 -19.40 -11.63 3.48
N GLU A 95 -18.37 -12.04 4.22
CA GLU A 95 -17.18 -11.23 4.48
C GLU A 95 -16.18 -11.40 3.32
N ILE A 96 -15.62 -10.29 2.85
CA ILE A 96 -14.63 -10.27 1.77
C ILE A 96 -13.36 -9.61 2.31
N PRO A 97 -12.29 -10.38 2.59
CA PRO A 97 -11.02 -9.82 3.01
C PRO A 97 -10.31 -9.22 1.79
N PHE A 98 -9.62 -8.11 1.98
CA PHE A 98 -8.79 -7.52 0.94
C PHE A 98 -7.63 -6.74 1.54
N LEU A 99 -6.57 -6.58 0.76
CA LEU A 99 -5.45 -5.70 1.09
C LEU A 99 -5.60 -4.39 0.34
N LEU A 100 -5.27 -3.27 0.99
CA LEU A 100 -5.23 -1.95 0.40
C LEU A 100 -3.83 -1.37 0.60
N LEU A 101 -3.16 -1.00 -0.49
CA LEU A 101 -1.85 -0.36 -0.49
C LEU A 101 -1.99 1.08 -0.94
N THR A 102 -1.58 2.02 -0.09
CA THR A 102 -1.56 3.44 -0.38
C THR A 102 -0.14 3.96 -0.35
N LEU A 103 0.28 4.64 -1.41
CA LEU A 103 1.54 5.37 -1.50
C LEU A 103 1.24 6.85 -1.56
N MET A 104 1.80 7.61 -0.62
CA MET A 104 1.71 9.07 -0.58
C MET A 104 3.08 9.64 -0.95
N PRO A 105 3.27 10.18 -2.16
CA PRO A 105 4.51 10.82 -2.54
C PRO A 105 4.78 12.02 -1.62
N LYS A 106 5.99 12.11 -1.07
CA LYS A 106 6.37 13.21 -0.17
C LYS A 106 6.37 14.57 -0.88
N GLU A 107 6.67 14.60 -2.18
CA GLU A 107 6.73 15.83 -2.98
C GLU A 107 5.35 16.48 -3.19
N CYS A 108 4.27 15.70 -3.18
CA CYS A 108 2.89 16.18 -3.30
C CYS A 108 2.00 15.66 -2.15
N MET A 109 2.59 15.60 -0.96
CA MET A 109 1.96 15.05 0.22
C MET A 109 0.68 15.84 0.57
N GLY A 110 -0.42 15.11 0.76
CA GLY A 110 -1.73 15.69 1.05
C GLY A 110 -2.53 16.11 -0.17
N GLU A 111 -1.92 16.16 -1.36
CA GLU A 111 -2.60 16.52 -2.61
C GLU A 111 -2.90 15.31 -3.49
N TYR A 112 -1.96 14.36 -3.58
CA TYR A 112 -2.10 13.18 -4.43
C TYR A 112 -1.63 11.91 -3.73
N PHE A 113 -2.21 10.77 -4.14
CA PHE A 113 -1.80 9.46 -3.68
C PHE A 113 -1.98 8.40 -4.77
N VAL A 114 -1.22 7.31 -4.67
CA VAL A 114 -1.44 6.09 -5.45
C VAL A 114 -2.12 5.08 -4.53
N CYS A 115 -3.20 4.46 -4.99
CA CYS A 115 -3.91 3.45 -4.23
C CYS A 115 -4.13 2.21 -5.08
N GLY A 116 -3.81 1.05 -4.52
CA GLY A 116 -4.03 -0.25 -5.12
C GLY A 116 -4.77 -1.19 -4.18
N MET A 117 -5.71 -1.97 -4.70
CA MET A 117 -6.52 -2.91 -3.92
C MET A 117 -6.32 -4.35 -4.40
N ASP A 118 -6.38 -5.29 -3.46
CA ASP A 118 -6.34 -6.73 -3.67
C ASP A 118 -5.16 -7.24 -4.54
N PRO A 119 -3.90 -6.88 -4.22
CA PRO A 119 -2.74 -7.39 -4.92
C PRO A 119 -2.47 -8.86 -4.63
N ALA A 120 -1.94 -9.57 -5.62
CA ALA A 120 -1.10 -10.73 -5.33
C ALA A 120 0.25 -10.23 -4.75
N TRP A 121 0.84 -10.97 -3.82
CA TRP A 121 2.11 -10.57 -3.20
C TRP A 121 3.14 -11.70 -3.21
N SER A 122 4.42 -11.33 -3.15
CA SER A 122 5.55 -12.27 -3.06
C SER A 122 6.75 -11.64 -2.36
N LEU A 123 7.62 -12.48 -1.80
CA LEU A 123 8.92 -12.06 -1.26
C LEU A 123 9.98 -12.27 -2.33
N VAL A 124 10.78 -11.25 -2.59
CA VAL A 124 11.85 -11.28 -3.59
C VAL A 124 13.12 -10.65 -3.03
N ALA A 125 14.25 -10.93 -3.68
CA ALA A 125 15.51 -10.25 -3.40
C ALA A 125 15.65 -9.03 -4.31
N SER A 126 16.04 -7.90 -3.74
CA SER A 126 16.38 -6.66 -4.46
C SER A 126 17.58 -6.86 -5.40
N LYS A 127 18.46 -7.82 -5.06
CA LYS A 127 19.68 -8.15 -5.79
C LYS A 127 19.68 -9.60 -6.28
N PRO A 128 20.26 -9.88 -7.47
CA PRO A 128 20.44 -11.25 -7.94
C PRO A 128 21.19 -12.11 -6.91
N LEU A 129 20.62 -13.27 -6.55
CA LEU A 129 21.15 -14.20 -5.55
C LEU A 129 21.22 -13.64 -4.11
N GLY A 130 20.58 -12.50 -3.86
CA GLY A 130 20.39 -11.96 -2.51
C GLY A 130 19.38 -12.77 -1.71
N LYS A 131 19.25 -12.43 -0.42
CA LYS A 131 18.15 -12.89 0.42
C LYS A 131 16.91 -12.03 0.15
N GLU A 132 15.75 -12.53 0.56
CA GLU A 132 14.51 -11.78 0.46
C GLU A 132 14.54 -10.57 1.41
N ASP A 133 14.58 -9.39 0.83
CA ASP A 133 14.57 -8.07 1.48
C ASP A 133 13.51 -7.15 0.87
N THR A 134 12.67 -7.69 -0.02
CA THR A 134 11.70 -6.92 -0.79
C THR A 134 10.35 -7.60 -0.78
N VAL A 135 9.30 -6.83 -0.51
CA VAL A 135 7.91 -7.27 -0.70
C VAL A 135 7.41 -6.72 -2.03
N ARG A 136 7.04 -7.63 -2.94
CA ARG A 136 6.46 -7.29 -4.25
C ARG A 136 4.95 -7.47 -4.22
N PHE A 137 4.23 -6.40 -4.53
CA PHE A 137 2.80 -6.43 -4.83
C PHE A 137 2.57 -6.39 -6.34
N ILE A 138 1.58 -7.13 -6.81
CA ILE A 138 1.23 -7.28 -8.22
C ILE A 138 -0.26 -7.01 -8.35
N PHE A 139 -0.60 -5.91 -9.01
CA PHE A 139 -1.96 -5.47 -9.26
C PHE A 139 -2.31 -5.71 -10.73
N ASP A 140 -3.53 -6.14 -11.02
CA ASP A 140 -4.11 -5.87 -12.34
C ASP A 140 -4.28 -4.34 -12.47
N ASN A 141 -3.98 -3.78 -13.65
CA ASN A 141 -3.99 -2.32 -13.84
C ASN A 141 -5.36 -1.69 -13.55
N ASN A 142 -6.45 -2.46 -13.52
CA ASN A 142 -7.76 -1.94 -13.13
C ASN A 142 -7.94 -1.73 -11.61
N PHE A 143 -7.04 -2.26 -10.79
CA PHE A 143 -7.11 -2.20 -9.33
C PHE A 143 -6.04 -1.32 -8.69
N ILE A 144 -5.33 -0.52 -9.48
CA ILE A 144 -4.37 0.48 -8.97
C ILE A 144 -4.47 1.74 -9.81
N GLY A 145 -4.40 2.89 -9.16
CA GLY A 145 -4.44 4.19 -9.84
C GLY A 145 -3.92 5.32 -8.97
N ALA A 146 -3.74 6.48 -9.58
CA ALA A 146 -3.43 7.72 -8.86
C ALA A 146 -4.67 8.60 -8.71
N PHE A 147 -4.78 9.26 -7.55
CA PHE A 147 -5.93 10.04 -7.15
C PHE A 147 -5.47 11.38 -6.57
N GLU A 148 -6.33 12.39 -6.73
CA GLU A 148 -6.21 13.69 -6.06
C GLU A 148 -7.06 13.65 -4.79
N VAL A 149 -6.56 14.23 -3.71
CA VAL A 149 -7.33 14.37 -2.48
C VAL A 149 -8.35 15.48 -2.68
N ASP A 150 -9.60 15.22 -2.30
CA ASP A 150 -10.66 16.22 -2.37
C ASP A 150 -10.53 17.18 -1.17
N GLU A 151 -10.02 18.38 -1.42
CA GLU A 151 -9.82 19.42 -0.40
C GLU A 151 -11.13 19.78 0.33
N ASP A 152 -12.28 19.70 -0.36
CA ASP A 152 -13.61 20.00 0.23
C ASP A 152 -14.06 18.92 1.25
N LEU A 153 -13.43 17.74 1.26
CA LEU A 153 -13.65 16.69 2.27
C LEU A 153 -12.74 16.87 3.49
N ILE A 154 -11.51 17.37 3.30
CA ILE A 154 -10.57 17.61 4.40
C ILE A 154 -11.13 18.69 5.35
N GLU A 155 -11.64 19.81 4.80
CA GLU A 155 -12.17 20.91 5.61
C GLU A 155 -13.42 20.52 6.43
N LYS A 156 -14.19 19.52 5.98
CA LYS A 156 -15.37 19.03 6.71
C LYS A 156 -15.02 18.18 7.92
N GLU A 157 -13.97 17.36 7.83
CA GLU A 157 -13.54 16.54 8.97
C GLU A 157 -12.82 17.38 10.04
N GLU A 158 -12.04 18.38 9.63
CA GLU A 158 -11.40 19.32 10.58
C GLU A 158 -12.43 20.22 11.29
N GLY A 159 -13.53 20.58 10.61
CA GLY A 159 -14.62 21.37 11.18
C GLY A 159 -15.53 20.63 12.18
N GLU A 160 -15.53 19.29 12.19
CA GLU A 160 -16.29 18.46 13.13
C GLU A 160 -15.49 18.11 14.41
N THR A 161 -14.20 18.49 14.48
CA THR A 161 -13.36 18.29 15.67
C THR A 161 -13.33 19.52 16.60
N GLU A 162 -14.40 20.32 16.61
CA GLU A 162 -14.68 21.25 17.69
C GLU A 162 -16.01 20.89 18.38
N ILE A 163 -15.89 20.63 19.70
CA ILE A 163 -16.93 20.55 20.74
C ILE A 163 -17.52 19.14 21.02
N VAL A 164 -16.94 18.41 22.00
CA VAL A 164 -17.48 18.20 23.37
C VAL A 164 -16.34 17.99 24.36
#